data_AF-A0A2X1P3L0-F1
#
_entry.id   AF-A0A2X1P3L0-F1
#
_cell.length_a   1.000
_cell.length_b   1.000
_cell.length_c   1.000
_cell.angle_alpha   90.00
_cell.angle_beta   90.00
_cell.angle_gamma   90.00
#
_symmetry.space_group_name_H-M   'P 1'
#
loop_
_entity.id
_entity.type
_entity.pdbx_description
1 polymer ?
#
loop_
_entity_poly.entity_id
_entity_poly.type
_entity_poly.pdbx_seq_one_letter_code
_entity_poly.pdbx_strand_id
1 'polypeptide(L)'
;MSNQEPATILLIDDHPMLRTGVKQLISMAPDITVVGEASNGEQGIELAESLDPDLILLDLNMPGMNGLETLDKTARKVPLRAHCGIQRL
;
A
#
# COMPACT_ATOMS: atom_id res chain seq x y z
N MET A 1 -19.58 11.38 -18.31
CA MET A 1 -18.19 11.69 -17.89
C MET A 1 -18.00 11.04 -16.55
N SER A 2 -17.47 9.81 -16.51
CA SER A 2 -17.20 9.14 -15.24
C SER A 2 -16.01 9.85 -14.62
N ASN A 3 -16.28 10.73 -13.65
CA ASN A 3 -15.28 11.39 -12.83
C ASN A 3 -14.72 10.31 -11.89
N GLN A 4 -13.78 9.51 -12.38
CA GLN A 4 -13.04 8.57 -11.53
C GLN A 4 -11.92 9.39 -10.91
N GLU A 5 -12.07 9.76 -9.64
CA GLU A 5 -10.95 10.29 -8.88
C GLU A 5 -9.83 9.23 -8.88
N PRO A 6 -8.56 9.62 -9.08
CA PRO A 6 -7.48 8.67 -9.18
C PRO A 6 -7.38 7.86 -7.89
N ALA A 7 -7.34 6.54 -8.01
CA ALA A 7 -7.27 5.64 -6.87
C ALA A 7 -5.96 5.87 -6.10
N THR A 8 -6.07 6.02 -4.78
CA THR A 8 -4.92 6.29 -3.91
C THR A 8 -4.30 5.00 -3.41
N ILE A 9 -2.97 4.88 -3.50
CA ILE A 9 -2.24 3.69 -3.06
C ILE A 9 -1.15 4.02 -2.05
N LEU A 10 -1.06 3.21 -1.01
CA LEU A 10 0.02 3.21 -0.01
C LEU A 10 0.94 2.01 -0.26
N LEU A 11 2.25 2.25 -0.33
CA LEU A 11 3.26 1.21 -0.52
C LEU A 11 3.95 0.90 0.82
N ILE A 12 3.96 -0.36 1.23
CA ILE A 12 4.62 -0.83 2.46
C ILE A 12 5.58 -1.96 2.07
N ASP A 13 6.87 -1.65 2.02
CA ASP A 13 7.90 -2.55 1.50
C ASP A 13 9.27 -2.15 2.08
N ASP A 14 10.07 -3.09 2.56
CA ASP A 14 11.40 -2.82 3.14
C ASP A 14 12.51 -2.69 2.08
N HIS A 15 12.22 -2.97 0.81
CA HIS A 15 13.13 -2.89 -0.33
C HIS A 15 12.93 -1.60 -1.15
N PRO A 16 13.82 -0.59 -1.04
CA PRO A 16 13.67 0.69 -1.73
C PRO A 16 13.62 0.58 -3.26
N MET A 17 14.26 -0.45 -3.83
CA MET A 17 14.26 -0.68 -5.28
C MET A 17 12.87 -1.07 -5.80
N LEU A 18 12.13 -1.91 -5.06
CA LEU A 18 10.78 -2.33 -5.46
C LEU A 18 9.82 -1.14 -5.41
N ARG A 19 9.88 -0.33 -4.34
CA ARG A 19 9.09 0.93 -4.26
C ARG A 19 9.34 1.87 -5.43
N THR A 20 10.60 2.02 -5.83
CA THR A 20 10.95 2.88 -6.97
C THR A 20 10.39 2.32 -8.28
N GLY A 21 10.49 1.02 -8.51
CA GLY A 21 9.93 0.36 -9.69
C GLY A 21 8.40 0.48 -9.76
N VAL A 22 7.71 0.24 -8.65
CA VAL A 22 6.25 0.38 -8.57
C VAL A 22 5.81 1.83 -8.83
N LYS A 23 6.50 2.82 -8.26
CA LYS A 23 6.22 4.24 -8.53
C LYS A 23 6.40 4.60 -10.00
N GLN A 24 7.43 4.07 -10.67
CA GLN A 24 7.63 4.30 -12.10
C GLN A 24 6.48 3.73 -12.93
N LEU A 25 6.00 2.52 -12.61
CA LEU A 25 4.85 1.92 -13.27
C LEU A 25 3.57 2.72 -13.03
N ILE A 26 3.32 3.15 -11.79
CA ILE A 26 2.14 3.97 -11.44
C ILE A 26 2.22 5.35 -12.10
N SER A 27 3.39 5.94 -12.25
CA SER A 27 3.55 7.22 -12.95
C SER A 27 3.12 7.17 -14.42
N MET A 28 2.96 5.97 -14.99
CA MET A 28 2.43 5.76 -16.34
C MET A 28 0.91 5.56 -16.36
N ALA A 29 0.27 5.38 -15.20
CA ALA A 29 -1.16 5.19 -15.03
C ALA A 29 -1.79 6.44 -14.39
N PRO A 30 -2.46 7.33 -15.16
CA PRO A 30 -3.03 8.57 -14.64
C PRO A 30 -4.18 8.35 -13.64
N ASP A 31 -4.72 7.14 -13.57
CA ASP A 31 -5.85 6.77 -12.73
C ASP A 31 -5.43 6.30 -11.33
N ILE A 32 -4.13 6.27 -11.01
CA ILE A 32 -3.59 5.82 -9.72
C ILE A 32 -2.56 6.82 -9.20
N THR A 33 -2.58 7.11 -7.90
CA THR A 33 -1.61 8.01 -7.26
C THR A 33 -1.07 7.40 -5.97
N VAL A 34 0.25 7.42 -5.81
CA VAL A 34 0.91 7.00 -4.56
C VAL A 34 0.78 8.12 -3.52
N VAL A 35 0.07 7.85 -2.43
CA VAL A 35 -0.17 8.82 -1.35
C VAL A 35 0.80 8.66 -0.18
N GLY A 36 1.47 7.51 -0.06
CA GLY A 36 2.44 7.27 0.99
C GLY A 36 3.34 6.08 0.72
N GLU A 37 4.46 6.06 1.45
CA GLU A 37 5.44 4.96 1.44
C GLU A 37 5.88 4.66 2.88
N ALA A 38 5.91 3.39 3.24
CA ALA A 38 6.44 2.89 4.50
C ALA A 38 7.52 1.84 4.24
N SER A 39 8.52 1.81 5.12
CA SER A 39 9.59 0.79 5.07
C SER A 39 9.38 -0.35 6.07
N ASN A 40 8.30 -0.32 6.83
CA ASN A 40 7.93 -1.35 7.80
C ASN A 40 6.41 -1.34 8.07
N GLY A 41 5.90 -2.42 8.67
CA GLY A 41 4.47 -2.60 8.95
C GLY A 41 3.87 -1.57 9.92
N GLU A 42 4.58 -1.18 10.99
CA GLU A 42 4.05 -0.22 11.99
C GLU A 42 3.81 1.15 11.36
N GLN A 43 4.81 1.67 10.66
CA GLN A 43 4.71 2.91 9.90
C GLN A 43 3.62 2.83 8.83
N GLY A 44 3.50 1.65 8.19
CA GLY A 44 2.45 1.39 7.20
C GLY A 44 1.04 1.47 7.79
N ILE A 45 0.82 0.98 9.01
CA ILE A 45 -0.47 1.08 9.70
C ILE A 45 -0.79 2.54 10.06
N GLU A 46 0.16 3.28 10.61
CA GLU A 46 -0.03 4.70 10.94
C GLU A 46 -0.37 5.54 9.71
N LEU A 47 0.34 5.29 8.59
CA LEU A 47 0.05 5.94 7.32
C LEU A 47 -1.29 5.51 6.73
N ALA A 48 -1.67 4.25 6.85
CA ALA A 48 -2.98 3.79 6.38
C ALA A 48 -4.14 4.47 7.14
N GLU A 49 -3.99 4.63 8.46
CA GLU A 49 -4.98 5.35 9.29
C GLU A 49 -5.02 6.86 8.95
N SER A 50 -3.88 7.47 8.67
CA SER A 50 -3.79 8.91 8.41
C SER A 50 -4.16 9.31 6.98
N LEU A 51 -3.90 8.44 5.99
CA LEU A 51 -4.04 8.76 4.56
C LEU A 51 -5.32 8.17 3.94
N ASP A 52 -6.00 7.25 4.62
CA ASP A 52 -7.21 6.54 4.13
C ASP A 52 -7.08 6.07 2.66
N PRO A 53 -6.03 5.29 2.32
CA PRO A 53 -5.77 4.93 0.93
C PRO A 53 -6.82 3.93 0.40
N ASP A 54 -7.16 4.03 -0.88
CA ASP A 54 -8.07 3.09 -1.55
C ASP A 54 -7.46 1.67 -1.67
N LEU A 55 -6.13 1.60 -1.78
CA LEU A 55 -5.36 0.38 -1.94
C LEU A 55 -4.07 0.41 -1.10
N ILE A 56 -3.70 -0.75 -0.54
CA ILE A 56 -2.41 -0.92 0.14
C ILE A 56 -1.66 -2.06 -0.54
N LEU A 57 -0.44 -1.76 -1.01
CA LEU A 57 0.51 -2.76 -1.47
C LEU A 57 1.46 -3.10 -0.31
N LEU A 58 1.36 -4.31 0.20
CA LEU A 58 2.13 -4.77 1.37
C LEU A 58 3.04 -5.92 0.97
N ASP A 59 4.34 -5.76 1.18
CA ASP A 59 5.28 -6.88 1.10
C ASP A 59 5.09 -7.82 2.29
N LEU A 60 5.02 -9.11 2.01
CA LEU A 60 4.90 -10.16 3.02
C LEU A 60 6.26 -10.72 3.46
N ASN A 61 7.34 -10.41 2.75
CA ASN A 61 8.67 -10.95 3.00
C ASN A 61 9.56 -10.06 3.90
N MET A 62 8.98 -9.05 4.57
CA MET A 62 9.71 -8.20 5.50
C MET A 62 10.23 -8.97 6.74
N PRO A 63 11.53 -8.92 7.05
CA PRO A 63 12.08 -9.51 8.27
C PRO A 63 11.71 -8.67 9.50
N GLY A 64 11.12 -9.30 10.52
CA GLY A 64 10.83 -8.69 11.82
C GLY A 64 9.35 -8.65 12.17
N MET A 65 8.56 -7.85 11.44
CA MET A 65 7.11 -7.76 11.65
C MET A 65 6.40 -8.54 10.54
N ASN A 66 5.71 -9.62 10.92
CA ASN A 66 5.02 -10.47 9.97
C ASN A 66 4.04 -9.62 9.14
N GLY A 67 4.20 -9.58 7.82
CA GLY A 67 3.26 -8.89 6.93
C GLY A 67 1.81 -9.33 7.14
N LEU A 68 1.59 -10.53 7.68
CA LEU A 68 0.29 -11.05 8.12
C LEU A 68 -0.27 -10.36 9.37
N GLU A 69 0.57 -9.96 10.34
CA GLU A 69 0.12 -9.18 11.50
C GLU A 69 -0.22 -7.75 11.10
N THR A 70 0.57 -7.16 10.21
CA THR A 70 0.26 -5.85 9.60
C THR A 70 -1.09 -5.93 8.88
N LEU A 71 -1.32 -6.99 8.10
CA LEU A 71 -2.58 -7.22 7.41
C LEU A 71 -3.77 -7.38 8.38
N ASP A 72 -3.65 -8.21 9.44
CA ASP A 72 -4.72 -8.39 10.43
C ASP A 72 -5.05 -7.08 11.15
N LYS A 73 -4.03 -6.30 11.54
CA LYS A 73 -4.22 -4.99 12.19
C LYS A 73 -4.85 -3.98 11.24
N THR A 74 -4.36 -3.87 10.01
CA THR A 74 -4.90 -2.91 9.02
C THR A 74 -6.32 -3.30 8.61
N ALA A 75 -6.61 -4.57 8.35
CA ALA A 75 -7.95 -5.04 7.98
C ALA A 75 -9.00 -4.82 9.08
N ARG A 76 -8.59 -4.85 10.36
CA ARG A 76 -9.49 -4.53 11.49
C ARG A 76 -9.76 -3.03 11.63
N LYS A 77 -8.83 -2.18 11.21
CA LYS A 77 -8.86 -0.73 11.48
C LYS A 77 -9.27 0.11 10.27
N VAL A 78 -9.01 -0.36 9.07
CA VAL A 78 -9.23 0.35 7.82
C VAL A 78 -10.10 -0.52 6.90
N PRO A 79 -11.37 -0.14 6.63
CA PRO A 79 -12.20 -0.83 5.65
C PRO A 79 -11.70 -0.47 4.24
N LEU A 80 -10.77 -1.25 3.70
CA LEU A 80 -10.23 -1.03 2.35
C LEU A 80 -11.33 -1.16 1.28
N ARG A 81 -11.43 -0.15 0.41
CA ARG A 81 -12.43 -0.10 -0.68
C ARG A 81 -12.14 -1.10 -1.80
N ALA A 82 -10.88 -1.46 -2.04
CA ALA A 82 -10.47 -2.39 -3.08
C ALA A 82 -9.39 -3.36 -2.57
N HIS A 83 -9.70 -4.66 -2.68
CA HIS A 83 -8.85 -5.85 -2.57
C HIS A 83 -7.38 -5.64 -2.18
N CYS A 84 -6.98 -6.21 -1.03
CA CYS A 84 -5.58 -6.47 -0.70
C CYS A 84 -4.99 -7.43 -1.75
N GLY A 85 -4.27 -6.89 -2.73
CA GLY A 85 -3.53 -7.67 -3.72
C GLY A 85 -2.28 -8.26 -3.09
N ILE A 86 -2.37 -9.49 -2.61
CA ILE A 86 -1.22 -10.24 -2.11
C ILE A 86 -0.37 -10.65 -3.32
N GLN A 87 0.74 -9.96 -3.56
CA GLN A 87 1.66 -10.34 -4.63
C GLN A 87 2.87 -11.06 -4.04
N ARG A 88 2.84 -12.40 -4.14
CA ARG A 88 4.01 -13.24 -3.90
C ARG A 88 4.93 -13.11 -5.12
N LEU A 89 5.98 -12.30 -5.02
CA LEU A 89 7.12 -12.37 -5.94
C LEU A 89 8.01 -13.56 -5.55
#